data_AF-A0A251VRB3-F1
#
_entry.id   AF-A0A251VRB3-F1
#
_cell.length_a   1.000
_cell.length_b   1.000
_cell.length_c   1.000
_cell.angle_alpha   90.00
_cell.angle_beta   90.00
_cell.angle_gamma   90.00
#
_symmetry.space_group_name_H-M   'P 1'
#
loop_
_entity.id
_entity.type
_entity.pdbx_description
1 polymer ?
#
loop_
_entity_poly.entity_id
_entity_poly.type
_entity_poly.pdbx_seq_one_letter_code
_entity_poly.pdbx_strand_id
1 'polypeptide(L)'
;MVMLMKSHVRVFCINFLLVFVCYWCEKNEHQHTQAFGAPSPPKDCTPRCFASQVYNMWICCDKTYGSKEICERICKITKSCC
;
A
#
# COMPACT_ATOMS: atom_id res chain seq x y z
N MET A 1 -13.32 -50.90 20.48
CA MET A 1 -13.77 -49.60 19.92
C MET A 1 -12.75 -48.46 20.11
N VAL A 2 -11.44 -48.74 20.12
CA VAL A 2 -10.38 -47.71 20.38
C VAL A 2 -9.52 -47.43 19.14
N MET A 3 -9.51 -48.35 18.15
CA MET A 3 -8.69 -48.20 16.94
C MET A 3 -9.30 -47.27 15.88
N LEU A 4 -10.63 -47.05 15.88
CA LEU A 4 -11.30 -46.16 14.92
C LEU A 4 -11.11 -44.66 15.25
N MET A 5 -11.02 -44.31 16.54
CA MET A 5 -10.78 -42.91 16.96
C MET A 5 -9.41 -42.39 16.52
N LYS A 6 -8.40 -43.27 16.42
CA LYS A 6 -7.04 -42.90 16.00
C LYS A 6 -6.97 -42.45 14.54
N SER A 7 -7.85 -42.96 13.68
CA SER A 7 -7.88 -42.64 12.26
C SER A 7 -8.50 -41.25 12.01
N HIS A 8 -9.66 -40.98 12.61
CA HIS A 8 -10.34 -39.69 12.46
C HIS A 8 -9.53 -38.53 13.05
N VAL A 9 -8.86 -38.75 14.18
CA VAL A 9 -7.98 -37.74 14.79
C VAL A 9 -6.79 -37.40 13.88
N ARG A 10 -6.19 -38.39 13.21
CA ARG A 10 -5.10 -38.15 12.25
C ARG A 10 -5.57 -37.36 11.03
N VAL A 11 -6.73 -37.70 10.47
CA VAL A 11 -7.33 -36.96 9.34
C VAL A 11 -7.66 -35.52 9.73
N PHE A 12 -8.15 -35.30 10.95
CA PHE A 12 -8.44 -33.96 11.46
C PHE A 12 -7.16 -33.14 11.67
N CYS A 13 -6.11 -33.74 12.24
CA CYS A 13 -4.81 -33.08 12.41
C CYS A 13 -4.16 -32.71 11.08
N ILE A 14 -4.20 -33.59 10.07
CA ILE A 14 -3.64 -33.30 8.73
C ILE A 14 -4.40 -32.15 8.08
N ASN A 15 -5.73 -32.17 8.10
CA ASN A 15 -6.54 -31.07 7.56
C ASN A 15 -6.27 -29.76 8.30
N PHE A 16 -6.19 -29.79 9.63
CA PHE A 16 -5.89 -28.60 10.42
C PHE A 16 -4.50 -28.03 10.08
N LEU A 17 -3.48 -28.88 9.94
CA LEU A 17 -2.14 -28.46 9.55
C LEU A 17 -2.11 -27.87 8.13
N LEU A 18 -2.84 -28.46 7.17
CA LEU A 18 -2.94 -27.91 5.81
C LEU A 18 -3.57 -26.52 5.80
N VAL A 19 -4.70 -26.34 6.51
CA VAL A 19 -5.35 -25.03 6.63
C VAL A 19 -4.43 -24.03 7.34
N PHE A 20 -3.74 -24.46 8.38
CA PHE A 20 -2.78 -23.61 9.10
C PHE A 20 -1.61 -23.19 8.19
N VAL A 21 -1.03 -24.11 7.43
CA VAL A 21 0.05 -23.79 6.48
C VAL A 21 -0.44 -22.88 5.37
N CYS A 22 -1.63 -23.09 4.81
CA CYS A 22 -2.22 -22.18 3.82
C CYS A 22 -2.46 -20.78 4.40
N TYR A 23 -2.98 -20.69 5.63
CA TYR A 23 -3.18 -19.41 6.32
C TYR A 23 -1.86 -18.68 6.60
N TRP A 24 -0.82 -19.40 7.02
CA TRP A 24 0.51 -18.80 7.19
C TRP A 24 1.18 -18.46 5.86
N CYS A 25 0.93 -19.24 4.80
CA CYS A 25 1.39 -18.92 3.45
C CYS A 25 0.75 -17.63 2.98
N GLU A 26 -0.56 -17.47 3.09
CA GLU A 26 -1.28 -16.23 2.75
C GLU A 26 -0.81 -15.05 3.61
N LYS A 27 -0.66 -15.25 4.93
CA LYS A 27 -0.15 -14.22 5.84
C LYS A 27 1.28 -13.80 5.55
N ASN A 28 2.16 -14.73 5.16
CA ASN A 28 3.55 -14.44 4.78
C ASN A 28 3.65 -13.91 3.35
N GLU A 29 2.78 -14.34 2.45
CA GLU A 29 2.64 -13.79 1.10
C GLU A 29 2.18 -12.34 1.18
N HIS A 30 1.34 -11.96 2.15
CA HIS A 30 1.00 -10.57 2.45
C HIS A 30 2.18 -9.72 2.99
N GLN A 31 3.28 -10.32 3.46
CA GLN A 31 4.52 -9.57 3.69
C GLN A 31 5.30 -9.34 2.40
N HIS A 32 5.06 -10.15 1.37
CA HIS A 32 5.68 -10.07 0.05
C HIS A 32 4.74 -9.57 -1.06
N THR A 33 3.50 -9.16 -0.74
CA THR A 33 2.59 -8.47 -1.65
C THR A 33 3.07 -7.04 -1.92
N GLN A 34 4.23 -6.94 -2.56
CA GLN A 34 4.56 -5.86 -3.50
C GLN A 34 3.47 -5.70 -4.59
N ALA A 35 2.56 -6.68 -4.74
CA ALA A 35 1.41 -6.60 -5.63
C ALA A 35 0.30 -5.64 -5.16
N PHE A 36 0.21 -5.33 -3.85
CA PHE A 36 -0.78 -4.38 -3.29
C PHE A 36 -0.15 -3.25 -2.47
N GLY A 37 1.18 -3.23 -2.32
CA GLY A 37 1.87 -2.04 -1.89
C GLY A 37 1.63 -0.97 -2.95
N ALA A 38 0.94 0.12 -2.59
CA ALA A 38 0.96 1.33 -3.39
C ALA A 38 2.41 1.55 -3.85
N PRO A 39 2.66 1.74 -5.16
CA PRO A 39 4.02 1.87 -5.67
C PRO A 39 4.74 2.85 -4.75
N SER A 40 5.94 2.47 -4.29
CA SER A 40 6.79 3.39 -3.54
C SER A 40 6.75 4.72 -4.29
N PRO A 41 6.35 5.82 -3.63
CA PRO A 41 6.05 7.04 -4.34
C PRO A 41 7.31 7.37 -5.15
N PRO A 42 7.15 7.68 -6.45
CA PRO A 42 8.28 7.76 -7.37
C PRO A 42 9.35 8.62 -6.72
N LYS A 43 10.58 8.09 -6.63
CA LYS A 43 11.73 8.81 -6.03
C LYS A 43 11.96 10.17 -6.70
N ASP A 44 11.40 10.36 -7.89
CA ASP A 44 11.29 11.61 -8.61
C ASP A 44 9.92 12.27 -8.40
N CYS A 45 9.55 12.51 -7.13
CA CYS A 45 8.48 13.42 -6.72
C CYS A 45 8.86 14.86 -7.11
N THR A 46 9.00 15.16 -8.40
CA THR A 46 9.40 16.50 -8.85
C THR A 46 8.25 17.45 -8.52
N PRO A 47 8.45 18.43 -7.62
CA PRO A 47 7.41 19.38 -7.29
C PRO A 47 7.04 20.18 -8.54
N ARG A 48 5.78 20.09 -8.94
CA ARG A 48 5.23 20.89 -10.04
C ARG A 48 3.99 21.64 -9.58
N CYS A 49 3.92 22.88 -10.01
CA CYS A 49 2.76 23.71 -9.81
C CYS A 49 1.73 23.43 -10.92
N PHE A 50 0.50 23.08 -10.55
CA PHE A 50 -0.58 22.85 -11.50
C PHE A 50 -1.87 23.57 -11.07
N ALA A 51 -2.72 23.91 -12.03
CA ALA A 51 -4.02 24.52 -11.75
C ALA A 51 -5.05 23.44 -11.40
N SER A 52 -5.72 23.60 -10.27
CA SER A 52 -6.87 22.77 -9.88
C SER A 52 -8.15 23.36 -10.44
N GLN A 53 -8.80 22.61 -11.31
CA GLN A 53 -10.08 23.00 -11.92
C GLN A 53 -11.24 23.02 -10.90
N VAL A 54 -11.12 22.26 -9.81
CA VAL A 54 -12.17 22.15 -8.78
C VAL A 54 -12.19 23.39 -7.88
N TYR A 55 -11.03 23.89 -7.51
CA TYR A 55 -10.90 24.98 -6.53
C TYR A 55 -10.51 26.33 -7.16
N ASN A 56 -10.28 26.38 -8.47
CA ASN A 56 -9.74 27.54 -9.17
C ASN A 56 -8.48 28.11 -8.49
N MET A 57 -7.61 27.20 -8.02
CA MET A 57 -6.41 27.49 -7.26
C MET A 57 -5.22 26.69 -7.80
N TRP A 58 -4.02 27.09 -7.45
CA TRP A 58 -2.77 26.44 -7.84
C TRP A 58 -2.29 25.48 -6.75
N ILE A 59 -1.90 24.27 -7.13
CA ILE A 59 -1.47 23.23 -6.18
C ILE A 59 -0.01 22.88 -6.40
N CYS A 60 0.72 22.71 -5.28
CA CYS A 60 2.07 22.16 -5.23
C CYS A 60 2.21 21.30 -3.96
N CYS A 61 2.59 20.03 -4.08
CA CYS A 61 2.78 19.09 -2.96
C CYS A 61 1.65 19.15 -1.90
N ASP A 62 0.38 19.03 -2.33
CA ASP A 62 -0.82 19.12 -1.47
C ASP A 62 -1.08 20.48 -0.79
N LYS A 63 -0.32 21.51 -1.13
CA LYS A 63 -0.58 22.90 -0.70
C LYS A 63 -1.25 23.68 -1.81
N THR A 64 -2.24 24.47 -1.42
CA THR A 64 -3.06 25.27 -2.32
C THR A 64 -2.68 26.75 -2.23
N TYR A 65 -2.61 27.42 -3.38
CA TYR A 65 -2.15 28.80 -3.54
C TYR A 65 -3.10 29.57 -4.47
N GLY A 66 -3.35 30.84 -4.13
CA GLY A 66 -4.22 31.70 -4.93
C GLY A 66 -3.58 32.26 -6.21
N SER A 67 -2.25 32.24 -6.33
CA SER A 67 -1.53 32.76 -7.51
C SER A 67 -0.53 31.73 -8.04
N LYS A 68 -0.43 31.69 -9.38
CA LYS A 68 0.53 30.88 -10.14
C LYS A 68 1.96 31.19 -9.72
N GLU A 69 2.29 32.47 -9.57
CA GLU A 69 3.65 32.94 -9.32
C GLU A 69 4.16 32.48 -7.95
N ILE A 70 3.26 32.50 -6.95
CA ILE A 70 3.55 32.04 -5.59
C ILE A 70 3.74 30.53 -5.59
N CYS A 71 2.84 29.82 -6.26
CA CYS A 71 2.91 28.37 -6.38
C CYS A 71 4.19 27.92 -7.09
N GLU A 72 4.57 28.50 -8.23
CA GLU A 72 5.81 28.16 -8.94
C GLU A 72 7.06 28.48 -8.12
N ARG A 73 7.09 29.61 -7.41
CA ARG A 73 8.22 29.98 -6.56
C ARG A 73 8.41 28.97 -5.44
N ILE A 74 7.33 28.62 -4.75
CA ILE A 74 7.39 27.65 -3.64
C ILE A 74 7.71 26.26 -4.16
N CYS A 75 7.10 25.83 -5.27
CA CYS A 75 7.38 24.53 -5.87
C CYS A 75 8.83 24.37 -6.34
N LYS A 76 9.46 25.44 -6.83
CA LYS A 76 10.90 25.44 -7.17
C LYS A 76 11.81 25.34 -5.95
N ILE A 77 11.38 25.86 -4.80
CA ILE A 77 12.15 25.82 -3.55
C ILE A 77 11.98 24.47 -2.85
N THR A 78 10.79 23.88 -2.94
CA THR A 78 10.52 22.54 -2.41
C THR A 78 11.38 21.52 -3.13
N LYS A 79 12.19 20.76 -2.38
CA LYS A 79 13.11 19.77 -2.95
C LYS A 79 12.42 18.44 -3.28
N SER A 80 11.33 18.12 -2.59
CA SER A 80 10.57 16.89 -2.77
C SER A 80 9.14 17.09 -2.24
N CYS A 81 8.14 16.59 -2.98
CA CYS A 81 6.76 16.44 -2.49
C CYS A 81 6.51 15.10 -1.77
N CYS A 82 7.51 14.24 -1.79
CA CYS A 82 7.67 13.06 -0.94
C CYS A 82 8.53 13.45 0.28
#